data_AF-A0A3B0KLJ4-F1
#
_entry.id   AF-A0A3B0KLJ4-F1
#
_cell.length_a   1.000
_cell.length_b   1.000
_cell.length_c   1.000
_cell.angle_alpha   90.00
_cell.angle_beta   90.00
_cell.angle_gamma   90.00
#
_symmetry.space_group_name_H-M   'P 1'
#
loop_
_entity.id
_entity.type
_entity.pdbx_description
1 polymer ?
#
loop_
_entity_poly.entity_id
_entity_poly.type
_entity_poly.pdbx_seq_one_letter_code
_entity_poly.pdbx_strand_id
1 'polypeptide(L)'
;MALRLINNAVLRQLVSQLPRNAQVGSVASIHTLDKIGKREVVGYGWNGTACYADRVDYPMPAVRFREPNNEINALRAKEQGDWKKLSPQEIKALYRASFCQTIAEIQAGTGEWKQHLGVSLLFTAAAIWIAILMNLLR
;
A
#
# COMPACT_ATOMS: atom_id res chain seq x y z
N MET A 1 14.24 -50.27 -10.49
CA MET A 1 12.98 -49.54 -10.20
C MET A 1 13.11 -48.59 -9.00
N ALA A 2 13.71 -49.01 -7.88
CA ALA A 2 13.91 -48.19 -6.68
C ALA A 2 14.73 -46.89 -6.88
N LEU A 3 15.80 -46.90 -7.68
CA LEU A 3 16.62 -45.72 -7.97
C LEU A 3 15.82 -44.57 -8.65
N ARG A 4 14.80 -44.89 -9.46
CA ARG A 4 13.93 -43.89 -10.08
C ARG A 4 12.93 -43.27 -9.08
N LEU A 5 12.53 -44.03 -8.07
CA LEU A 5 11.61 -43.58 -7.02
C LEU A 5 12.30 -42.63 -6.03
N ILE A 6 13.56 -42.92 -5.68
CA ILE A 6 14.39 -42.06 -4.83
C ILE A 6 14.61 -40.70 -5.51
N ASN A 7 14.91 -40.71 -6.82
CA ASN A 7 15.06 -39.48 -7.58
C ASN A 7 13.80 -38.62 -7.53
N ASN A 8 12.61 -39.19 -7.73
CA ASN A 8 11.36 -38.42 -7.73
C ASN A 8 10.99 -37.88 -6.34
N ALA A 9 11.27 -38.63 -5.26
CA ALA A 9 11.02 -38.17 -3.90
C ALA A 9 11.95 -37.00 -3.52
N VAL A 10 13.23 -37.11 -3.85
CA VAL A 10 14.23 -36.06 -3.64
C VAL A 10 13.93 -34.84 -4.50
N LEU A 11 13.51 -35.01 -5.75
CA LEU A 11 13.12 -33.91 -6.63
C LEU A 11 11.88 -33.17 -6.11
N ARG A 12 10.88 -33.89 -5.59
CA ARG A 12 9.71 -33.28 -4.94
C ARG A 12 10.10 -32.51 -3.68
N GLN A 13 11.01 -33.06 -2.89
CA GLN A 13 11.51 -32.40 -1.69
C GLN A 13 12.31 -31.15 -2.06
N LEU A 14 13.19 -31.20 -3.06
CA LEU A 14 13.91 -30.04 -3.59
C LEU A 14 12.97 -28.97 -4.15
N VAL A 15 11.97 -29.35 -4.95
CA VAL A 15 10.95 -28.41 -5.47
C VAL A 15 10.16 -27.76 -4.34
N SER A 16 9.89 -28.48 -3.24
CA SER A 16 9.22 -27.91 -2.06
C SER A 16 10.08 -26.89 -1.29
N GLN A 17 11.41 -26.97 -1.45
CA GLN A 17 12.39 -26.05 -0.85
C GLN A 17 12.67 -24.84 -1.75
N LEU A 18 12.26 -24.87 -3.02
CA LEU A 18 12.37 -23.71 -3.90
C LEU A 18 11.35 -22.65 -3.45
N PRO A 19 11.78 -21.39 -3.23
CA PRO A 19 10.88 -20.32 -2.84
C PRO A 19 9.88 -20.08 -3.97
N ARG A 20 8.61 -20.41 -3.72
CA ARG A 20 7.53 -20.40 -4.71
C ARG A 20 7.18 -19.02 -5.28
N ASN A 21 7.77 -17.95 -4.76
CA ASN A 21 7.67 -16.58 -5.26
C ASN A 21 8.79 -15.73 -4.62
N ALA A 22 10.05 -16.10 -4.81
CA ALA A 22 11.11 -15.12 -4.57
C ALA A 22 11.01 -14.09 -5.70
N GLN A 23 10.35 -12.97 -5.42
CA GLN A 23 10.58 -11.73 -6.16
C GLN A 23 12.09 -11.48 -6.09
N VAL A 24 12.83 -11.87 -7.13
CA VAL A 24 14.23 -11.50 -7.32
C VAL A 24 14.26 -10.03 -7.74
N GLY A 25 13.79 -9.17 -6.84
CA GLY A 25 14.00 -7.73 -6.92
C GLY A 25 15.33 -7.43 -6.25
N SER A 26 16.06 -6.45 -6.80
CA SER A 26 17.25 -5.78 -6.25
C SER A 26 17.33 -5.84 -4.71
N VAL A 27 18.52 -5.92 -4.11
CA VAL A 27 18.78 -6.02 -2.64
C VAL A 27 17.91 -5.10 -1.76
N ALA A 28 17.43 -3.98 -2.30
CA ALA A 28 16.39 -3.13 -1.70
C ALA A 28 15.04 -3.83 -1.39
N SER A 29 14.75 -4.96 -2.03
CA SER A 29 13.50 -5.74 -1.92
C SER A 29 13.39 -6.44 -0.57
N ILE A 30 14.50 -6.97 -0.03
CA ILE A 30 14.49 -7.75 1.22
C ILE A 30 14.01 -6.89 2.39
N HIS A 31 14.50 -5.66 2.51
CA HIS A 31 14.07 -4.74 3.56
C HIS A 31 12.63 -4.25 3.38
N THR A 32 12.11 -4.23 2.15
CA THR A 32 10.69 -3.90 1.92
C THR A 32 9.76 -5.06 2.28
N LEU A 33 10.22 -6.31 2.20
CA LEU A 33 9.42 -7.48 2.55
C LEU A 33 9.13 -7.56 4.05
N ASP A 34 10.07 -7.15 4.91
CA ASP A 34 9.80 -7.09 6.36
C ASP A 34 8.74 -6.03 6.72
N LYS A 35 8.64 -4.96 5.93
CA LYS A 35 7.69 -3.85 6.17
C LYS A 35 6.26 -4.16 5.74
N ILE A 36 6.07 -5.09 4.81
CA ILE A 36 4.73 -5.43 4.30
C ILE A 36 3.99 -6.41 5.23
N GLY A 37 4.67 -7.06 6.16
CA GLY A 37 4.04 -8.04 7.06
C GLY A 37 3.47 -9.22 6.25
N LYS A 38 2.22 -9.62 6.54
CA LYS A 38 1.56 -10.76 5.85
C LYS A 38 0.80 -10.36 4.59
N ARG A 39 0.93 -9.11 4.14
CA ARG A 39 0.18 -8.60 2.98
C ARG A 39 0.62 -9.28 1.70
N GLU A 40 -0.35 -9.55 0.83
CA GLU A 40 -0.11 -10.22 -0.44
C GLU A 40 0.54 -9.27 -1.46
N VAL A 41 1.62 -9.73 -2.09
CA VAL A 41 2.26 -9.06 -3.23
C VAL A 41 1.56 -9.50 -4.51
N VAL A 42 0.98 -8.54 -5.22
CA VAL A 42 0.11 -8.78 -6.40
C VAL A 42 0.73 -8.32 -7.72
N GLY A 43 1.82 -7.58 -7.67
CA GLY A 43 2.49 -7.10 -8.86
C GLY A 43 3.80 -6.40 -8.54
N TYR A 44 4.35 -5.71 -9.54
CA TYR A 44 5.53 -4.89 -9.38
C TYR A 44 5.15 -3.51 -8.85
N GLY A 45 6.01 -2.91 -8.02
CA GLY A 45 5.83 -1.53 -7.59
C GLY A 45 6.41 -0.54 -8.59
N TRP A 46 5.99 0.71 -8.47
CA TRP A 46 6.49 1.86 -9.25
C TRP A 46 8.03 2.04 -9.27
N ASN A 47 8.74 1.43 -8.34
CA ASN A 47 10.18 1.52 -8.09
C ASN A 47 10.80 0.11 -8.06
N GLY A 48 10.06 -0.91 -8.53
CA GLY A 48 10.48 -2.31 -8.51
C GLY A 48 10.43 -2.99 -7.13
N THR A 49 9.89 -2.35 -6.09
CA THR A 49 9.76 -2.94 -4.74
C THR A 49 8.32 -3.28 -4.37
N ALA A 50 8.14 -4.17 -3.39
CA ALA A 50 6.84 -4.51 -2.84
C ALA A 50 6.37 -3.40 -1.88
N CYS A 51 5.88 -2.28 -2.43
CA CYS A 51 5.38 -1.15 -1.65
C CYS A 51 3.91 -0.84 -1.95
N TYR A 52 3.23 -0.27 -0.95
CA TYR A 52 1.87 0.22 -1.05
C TYR A 52 1.87 1.76 -1.02
N ALA A 53 1.18 2.39 -1.98
CA ALA A 53 0.88 3.82 -1.96
C ALA A 53 -0.42 4.08 -2.73
N ASP A 54 -1.28 4.93 -2.17
CA ASP A 54 -2.50 5.40 -2.83
C ASP A 54 -2.18 6.60 -3.71
N ARG A 55 -2.12 6.37 -5.03
CA ARG A 55 -1.71 7.38 -6.00
C ARG A 55 -2.52 7.32 -7.28
N VAL A 56 -2.77 8.50 -7.84
CA VAL A 56 -3.57 8.65 -9.07
C VAL A 56 -2.77 8.23 -10.30
N ASP A 57 -1.47 8.49 -10.34
CA ASP A 57 -0.55 8.10 -11.42
C ASP A 57 -0.16 6.61 -11.37
N TYR A 58 -0.31 5.96 -10.21
CA TYR A 58 -0.04 4.54 -10.03
C TYR A 58 -1.21 3.85 -9.30
N PRO A 59 -2.34 3.61 -10.00
CA PRO A 59 -3.59 3.18 -9.37
C PRO A 59 -3.56 1.72 -8.87
N MET A 60 -2.57 0.93 -9.28
CA MET A 60 -2.44 -0.50 -8.93
C MET A 60 -1.14 -0.73 -8.16
N PRO A 61 -1.14 -0.58 -6.82
CA PRO A 61 0.05 -0.78 -6.00
C PRO A 61 0.52 -2.24 -6.02
N ALA A 62 1.79 -2.46 -5.70
CA ALA A 62 2.41 -3.79 -5.74
C ALA A 62 1.86 -4.77 -4.71
N VAL A 63 1.28 -4.25 -3.63
CA VAL A 63 0.85 -4.99 -2.44
C VAL A 63 -0.61 -4.64 -2.15
N ARG A 64 -1.36 -5.55 -1.54
CA ARG A 64 -2.71 -5.24 -1.03
C ARG A 64 -2.64 -4.36 0.22
N PHE A 65 -3.68 -3.56 0.47
CA PHE A 65 -3.73 -2.71 1.65
C PHE A 65 -3.78 -3.51 2.96
N ARG A 66 -4.74 -4.45 3.07
CA ARG A 66 -4.95 -5.25 4.29
C ARG A 66 -4.22 -6.57 4.26
N GLU A 67 -3.85 -7.07 5.43
CA GLU A 67 -3.40 -8.44 5.62
C GLU A 67 -4.54 -9.46 5.37
N PRO A 68 -4.22 -10.68 4.94
CA PRO A 68 -5.22 -11.72 4.74
C PRO A 68 -5.91 -12.07 6.06
N ASN A 69 -7.23 -12.00 6.06
CA ASN A 69 -8.10 -12.45 7.14
C ASN A 69 -9.02 -13.55 6.61
N ASN A 70 -9.53 -14.44 7.49
CA ASN A 70 -10.42 -15.54 7.11
C ASN A 70 -11.64 -15.07 6.29
N GLU A 71 -12.25 -13.96 6.70
CA GLU A 71 -13.38 -13.36 5.99
C GLU A 71 -13.00 -12.88 4.59
N ILE A 72 -11.87 -12.16 4.47
CA ILE A 72 -11.39 -11.65 3.18
C ILE A 72 -11.02 -12.83 2.28
N ASN A 73 -10.35 -13.85 2.81
CA ASN A 73 -9.98 -15.04 2.04
C ASN A 73 -11.21 -15.80 1.51
N ALA A 74 -12.29 -15.89 2.30
CA ALA A 74 -13.56 -16.44 1.83
C ALA A 74 -14.19 -15.58 0.72
N LEU A 75 -14.13 -14.25 0.83
CA LEU A 75 -14.57 -13.35 -0.24
C LEU A 75 -13.71 -13.48 -1.50
N ARG A 76 -12.39 -13.66 -1.37
CA ARG A 76 -11.48 -13.91 -2.50
C ARG A 76 -11.78 -15.23 -3.20
N ALA A 77 -12.16 -16.27 -2.47
CA ALA A 77 -12.59 -17.52 -3.08
C ALA A 77 -13.87 -17.33 -3.91
N LYS A 78 -14.80 -16.48 -3.46
CA LYS A 78 -16.00 -16.08 -4.24
C LYS A 78 -15.65 -15.20 -5.44
N GLU A 79 -14.66 -14.30 -5.31
CA GLU A 79 -14.19 -13.40 -6.37
C GLU A 79 -13.70 -14.15 -7.62
N GLN A 80 -13.20 -15.38 -7.45
CA GLN A 80 -12.78 -16.23 -8.59
C GLN A 80 -13.96 -16.72 -9.45
N GLY A 81 -15.20 -16.61 -8.96
CA GLY A 81 -16.42 -16.99 -9.66
C GLY A 81 -17.11 -15.85 -10.42
N ASP A 82 -18.41 -15.97 -10.65
CA ASP A 82 -19.21 -14.94 -11.32
C ASP A 82 -19.51 -13.76 -10.38
N TRP A 83 -19.07 -12.57 -10.79
CA TRP A 83 -19.23 -11.33 -10.02
C TRP A 83 -20.68 -10.87 -9.91
N LYS A 84 -21.58 -11.33 -10.80
CA LYS A 84 -23.02 -11.03 -10.69
C LYS A 84 -23.66 -11.61 -9.43
N LYS A 85 -23.02 -12.61 -8.81
CA LYS A 85 -23.48 -13.24 -7.56
C LYS A 85 -22.96 -12.53 -6.31
N LEU A 86 -22.04 -11.58 -6.45
CA LEU A 86 -21.53 -10.79 -5.32
C LEU A 86 -22.51 -9.66 -4.99
N SER A 87 -22.77 -9.49 -3.71
CA SER A 87 -23.52 -8.32 -3.22
C SER A 87 -22.68 -7.04 -3.34
N PRO A 88 -23.32 -5.86 -3.47
CA PRO A 88 -22.59 -4.59 -3.49
C PRO A 88 -21.72 -4.35 -2.25
N GLN A 89 -22.10 -4.91 -1.10
CA GLN A 89 -21.35 -4.84 0.14
C GLN A 89 -20.07 -5.69 0.07
N GLU A 90 -20.15 -6.90 -0.47
CA GLU A 90 -18.98 -7.78 -0.67
C GLU A 90 -17.98 -7.17 -1.65
N ILE A 91 -18.45 -6.54 -2.73
CA ILE A 91 -17.59 -5.82 -3.68
C ILE A 91 -16.87 -4.66 -2.98
N LYS A 92 -17.59 -3.86 -2.17
CA LYS A 92 -16.97 -2.78 -1.39
C LYS A 92 -15.97 -3.30 -0.36
N ALA A 93 -16.24 -4.45 0.26
CA ALA A 93 -15.32 -5.08 1.20
C ALA A 93 -14.04 -5.57 0.50
N LEU A 94 -14.15 -6.20 -0.68
CA LEU A 94 -13.01 -6.57 -1.52
C LEU A 94 -12.20 -5.35 -1.95
N TYR A 95 -12.87 -4.25 -2.28
CA TYR A 95 -12.21 -2.99 -2.60
C TYR A 95 -11.41 -2.45 -1.41
N ARG A 96 -12.02 -2.33 -0.22
CA ARG A 96 -11.35 -1.83 1.00
C ARG A 96 -10.29 -2.78 1.57
N ALA A 97 -10.34 -4.07 1.21
CA ALA A 97 -9.26 -5.01 1.49
C ALA A 97 -8.05 -4.78 0.57
N SER A 98 -8.31 -4.37 -0.67
CA SER A 98 -7.28 -4.13 -1.69
C SER A 98 -6.66 -2.75 -1.57
N PHE A 99 -7.48 -1.74 -1.32
CA PHE A 99 -7.14 -0.32 -1.34
C PHE A 99 -7.57 0.36 -0.03
N CYS A 100 -6.75 1.28 0.48
CA CYS A 100 -7.09 2.08 1.64
C CYS A 100 -8.10 3.17 1.25
N GLN A 101 -7.75 3.98 0.24
CA GLN A 101 -8.57 5.10 -0.22
C GLN A 101 -9.10 4.90 -1.65
N THR A 102 -10.24 5.54 -1.94
CA THR A 102 -10.74 5.70 -3.32
C THR A 102 -10.03 6.86 -4.02
N ILE A 103 -10.05 6.89 -5.35
CA ILE A 103 -9.47 8.01 -6.12
C ILE A 103 -10.12 9.35 -5.71
N ALA A 104 -11.44 9.34 -5.44
CA ALA A 104 -12.14 10.53 -4.97
C ALA A 104 -11.66 11.00 -3.58
N GLU A 105 -11.34 10.06 -2.68
CA GLU A 105 -10.76 10.37 -1.36
C GLU A 105 -9.33 10.93 -1.48
N ILE A 106 -8.51 10.37 -2.38
CA ILE A 106 -7.14 10.84 -2.63
C ILE A 106 -7.14 12.26 -3.22
N GLN A 107 -8.12 12.57 -4.09
CA GLN A 107 -8.25 13.86 -4.74
C GLN A 107 -9.00 14.90 -3.89
N ALA A 108 -9.52 14.51 -2.72
CA ALA A 108 -10.25 15.43 -1.86
C ALA A 108 -9.32 16.53 -1.33
N GLY A 109 -9.70 17.80 -1.52
CA GLY A 109 -8.92 18.93 -1.02
C GLY A 109 -8.95 19.00 0.50
N THR A 110 -7.76 19.03 1.13
CA THR A 110 -7.60 19.08 2.60
C THR A 110 -7.88 20.46 3.19
N GLY A 111 -7.75 21.52 2.39
CA GLY A 111 -7.90 22.90 2.85
C GLY A 111 -6.70 23.43 3.65
N GLU A 112 -5.59 22.70 3.71
CA GLU A 112 -4.36 23.08 4.43
C GLU A 112 -3.81 24.45 4.02
N TRP A 113 -4.03 24.86 2.76
CA TRP A 113 -3.64 26.19 2.27
C TRP A 113 -4.21 27.33 3.14
N LYS A 114 -5.40 27.15 3.74
CA LYS A 114 -6.01 28.13 4.65
C LYS A 114 -5.20 28.26 5.93
N GLN A 115 -4.70 27.15 6.47
CA GLN A 115 -3.85 27.15 7.66
C GLN A 115 -2.50 27.82 7.35
N HIS A 116 -1.87 27.46 6.24
CA HIS A 116 -0.62 28.09 5.82
C HIS A 116 -0.77 29.61 5.62
N LEU A 117 -1.86 30.04 4.98
CA LEU A 117 -2.15 31.46 4.81
C LEU A 117 -2.37 32.16 6.15
N GLY A 118 -3.19 31.58 7.04
CA GLY A 118 -3.45 32.15 8.36
C GLY A 118 -2.19 32.31 9.21
N VAL A 119 -1.35 31.27 9.27
CA VAL A 119 -0.08 31.30 10.01
C VAL A 119 0.87 32.34 9.42
N SER A 120 0.97 32.44 8.09
CA SER A 120 1.82 33.44 7.42
C SER A 120 1.40 34.87 7.76
N LEU A 121 0.10 35.16 7.77
CA LEU A 121 -0.44 36.46 8.15
C LEU A 121 -0.18 36.80 9.61
N LEU A 122 -0.30 35.82 10.52
CA LEU A 122 0.02 36.02 11.95
C LEU A 122 1.48 36.40 12.16
N PHE A 123 2.43 35.70 11.52
CA PHE A 123 3.85 36.05 11.60
C PHE A 123 4.15 37.42 10.98
N THR A 124 3.46 37.77 9.90
CA THR A 124 3.63 39.08 9.24
C THR A 124 3.14 40.22 10.15
N ALA A 125 1.97 40.05 10.78
CA ALA A 125 1.46 41.01 11.75
C ALA A 125 2.39 41.15 12.95
N ALA A 126 2.90 40.05 13.50
CA ALA A 126 3.86 40.07 14.60
C ALA A 126 5.14 40.83 14.23
N ALA A 127 5.68 40.62 13.02
CA ALA A 127 6.87 41.35 12.55
C ALA A 127 6.62 42.86 12.45
N ILE A 128 5.45 43.28 11.94
CA ILE A 128 5.07 44.69 11.87
C ILE A 128 4.97 45.31 13.27
N TRP A 129 4.32 44.62 14.20
CA TRP A 129 4.19 45.10 15.58
C TRP A 129 5.54 45.26 16.28
N ILE A 130 6.47 44.32 16.07
CA ILE A 130 7.84 44.42 16.62
C ILE A 130 8.55 45.65 16.02
N ALA A 131 8.44 45.89 14.72
CA ALA A 131 9.05 47.05 14.08
C ALA A 131 8.51 48.39 14.62
N ILE A 132 7.19 48.47 14.84
CA ILE A 132 6.56 49.66 15.46
C ILE A 132 7.07 49.85 16.89
N LEU A 133 7.10 48.79 17.70
CA LEU A 133 7.60 48.85 19.09
C LEU A 133 9.06 49.33 19.14
N MET A 134 9.92 48.80 18.26
CA MET A 134 11.32 49.25 18.16
C MET A 134 11.44 50.74 17.81
N ASN A 135 10.54 51.26 16.97
CA ASN A 135 10.53 52.67 16.62
C ASN A 135 10.01 53.57 17.75
N LEU A 136 9.11 53.09 18.61
CA LEU A 136 8.59 53.83 19.76
C LEU A 136 9.55 53.85 20.96
N LEU A 137 10.41 52.84 21.09
CA LEU A 137 11.41 52.74 22.15
C LEU A 137 12.71 53.51 21.84
N ARG A 138 12.77 54.18 20.69
CA ARG A 138 13.90 54.98 20.22
C ARG A 138 13.66 56.46 20.49
#